data_AF-A0A534N3Y5-F1
#
_entry.id   AF-A0A534N3Y5-F1
#
_cell.length_a   1.000
_cell.length_b   1.000
_cell.length_c   1.000
_cell.angle_alpha   90.00
_cell.angle_beta   90.00
_cell.angle_gamma   90.00
#
_symmetry.space_group_name_H-M   'P 1'
#
loop_
_entity.id
_entity.type
_entity.pdbx_description
1 polymer ?
#
loop_
_entity_poly.entity_id
_entity_poly.type
_entity_poly.pdbx_seq_one_letter_code
_entity_poly.pdbx_strand_id
1 'polypeptide(L)' 'MPLYEYECSQGHLFEAMQKVKERPLSRCSICSARARRIISQPTLLHNRGIHVFDRVTKDDVLRNRPSTLKSLKKDRF' A
#
# COMPACT_ATOMS: atom_id res chain seq x y z
N MET A 1 11.96 8.86 -8.62
CA MET A 1 12.49 8.45 -7.30
C MET A 1 11.34 8.59 -6.32
N PRO A 2 10.98 7.59 -5.48
CA PRO A 2 9.95 7.81 -4.48
C PRO A 2 10.40 8.84 -3.44
N LEU A 3 9.43 9.64 -3.00
CA LEU A 3 9.58 10.58 -1.91
C LEU A 3 9.12 9.91 -0.62
N TYR A 4 9.93 9.97 0.42
CA TYR A 4 9.60 9.45 1.73
C TYR A 4 9.60 10.57 2.76
N GLU A 5 8.63 10.52 3.67
CA GLU A 5 8.56 11.40 4.83
C GLU A 5 9.34 10.80 6.00
N TYR A 6 10.00 11.66 6.78
CA TYR A 6 10.78 11.30 7.95
C TYR A 6 10.44 12.19 9.13
N GLU A 7 10.42 11.57 10.33
CA GLU A 7 10.35 12.26 11.61
C GLU A 7 11.68 12.16 12.33
N CYS A 8 12.13 13.27 12.91
CA CYS A 8 13.22 13.25 13.87
C CYS A 8 12.70 13.13 15.31
N SER A 9 13.52 12.62 16.24
CA SER A 9 13.24 12.61 17.69
C SER A 9 13.05 14.01 18.31
N GLN A 10 13.34 15.08 17.58
CA GLN A 10 13.09 16.47 17.99
C GLN A 10 11.80 17.06 17.38
N GLY A 11 11.00 16.25 16.67
CA GLY A 11 9.71 16.66 16.11
C GLY A 11 9.78 17.33 14.74
N HIS A 12 10.94 17.30 14.06
CA HIS A 12 11.05 17.81 12.69
C HIS A 12 10.52 16.80 11.68
N LEU A 13 9.65 17.26 10.78
CA LEU A 13 9.16 16.53 9.61
C LEU A 13 9.92 16.99 8.37
N PHE A 14 10.44 16.06 7.58
CA PHE A 14 11.11 16.38 6.32
C PHE A 14 10.92 15.29 5.27
N GLU A 15 11.02 15.69 4.00
CA GLU A 15 10.88 14.82 2.85
C GLU A 15 12.25 14.52 2.23
N ALA A 16 12.47 13.27 1.84
CA ALA A 16 13.70 12.85 1.18
C ALA A 16 13.41 11.94 -0.01
N MET A 17 14.04 12.25 -1.16
CA MET A 17 14.03 11.38 -2.33
C MET A 17 15.00 10.21 -2.10
N GLN A 18 14.49 8.98 -2.16
CA GLN A 18 15.33 7.79 -1.93
C GLN A 18 15.03 6.67 -2.93
N LYS A 19 16.03 5.90 -3.34
CA LYS A 19 15.76 4.69 -4.13
C LYS A 19 15.10 3.62 -3.27
N VAL A 20 14.21 2.83 -3.87
CA VAL A 20 13.52 1.71 -3.20
C VAL A 20 14.51 0.70 -2.59
N LYS A 21 15.68 0.51 -3.23
CA LYS A 21 16.71 -0.45 -2.79
C LYS A 21 17.70 0.12 -1.74
N GLU A 22 17.61 1.42 -1.42
CA GLU A 22 18.55 2.06 -0.50
C GLU A 22 18.05 1.97 0.96
N ARG A 23 19.00 1.91 1.91
CA ARG A 23 18.70 1.84 3.34
C ARG A 23 18.15 3.16 3.86
N PRO A 24 17.06 3.17 4.65
CA PRO A 24 16.43 4.41 5.12
C PRO A 24 17.40 5.33 5.86
N LEU A 25 17.21 6.63 5.70
CA LEU A 25 18.01 7.65 6.39
C LEU A 25 17.86 7.53 7.90
N SER A 26 19.00 7.48 8.61
CA SER A 26 19.05 7.38 10.08
C SER A 26 19.27 8.71 10.79
N ARG A 27 19.64 9.76 10.04
CA ARG A 27 19.96 11.10 10.55
C ARG A 27 19.07 12.15 9.91
N CYS A 28 18.60 13.09 10.72
CA CYS A 28 17.88 14.27 10.25
C CYS A 28 18.84 15.27 9.60
N SER A 29 18.42 15.91 8.51
CA SER A 29 19.19 16.93 7.80
C SER A 29 19.35 18.24 8.59
N ILE A 30 18.47 18.51 9.56
CA ILE A 30 18.42 19.79 10.30
C ILE A 30 19.20 19.71 11.61
N CYS A 31 19.02 18.65 12.38
CA CYS A 31 19.56 18.53 13.74
C CYS A 31 20.46 17.30 13.96
N SER A 32 20.72 16.50 12.92
CA SER A 32 21.53 15.26 12.99
C SER A 32 21.04 14.18 13.95
N ALA A 33 19.93 14.39 14.65
CA ALA A 33 19.33 13.41 15.53
C ALA A 33 18.68 12.25 14.76
N ARG A 34 18.29 11.20 15.49
CA ARG A 34 17.82 9.94 14.90
C ARG A 34 16.50 10.16 14.18
N ALA A 35 16.46 9.82 12.89
CA ALA A 35 15.27 9.92 12.06
C ALA A 35 14.61 8.55 11.85
N ARG A 36 13.28 8.53 11.73
CA ARG A 36 12.47 7.37 11.36
C ARG A 36 11.62 7.70 10.14
N ARG A 37 11.43 6.74 9.24
CA ARG A 37 10.53 6.91 8.09
C ARG A 37 9.09 6.84 8.59
N ILE A 38 8.28 7.80 8.18
CA ILE A 38 6.83 7.81 8.42
C ILE A 38 6.13 7.44 7.11
N ILE A 39 4.99 6.76 7.22
CA ILE A 39 4.06 6.60 6.12
C ILE A 39 2.84 7.40 6.53
N SER A 40 2.64 8.57 5.91
CA SER A 40 1.41 9.32 6.07
C SER A 40 0.25 8.41 5.66
N GLN A 41 -0.74 8.26 6.55
CA GLN A 41 -1.96 7.54 6.20
C GLN A 41 -2.62 8.36 5.10
N PRO A 42 -2.74 7.87 3.86
CA PRO A 42 -3.56 8.58 2.89
C PRO A 42 -4.94 8.62 3.51
N THR A 43 -5.51 9.82 3.66
CA THR A 43 -6.92 9.98 4.01
C THR A 43 -7.69 9.10 3.04
N LEU A 44 -8.15 7.94 3.52
CA LEU A 44 -8.97 7.04 2.73
C LEU A 44 -10.22 7.84 2.43
N LEU A 45 -10.24 8.47 1.25
CA LEU A 45 -11.40 9.18 0.77
C LEU A 45 -12.55 8.18 0.88
N HIS A 46 -13.59 8.58 1.61
CA HIS A 46 -14.80 7.81 1.88
C HIS A 46 -15.65 7.62 0.61
N ASN A 47 -15.02 7.50 -0.56
CA ASN A 47 -15.67 7.41 -1.85
C ASN A 47 -15.37 6.05 -2.46
N ARG A 48 -16.26 5.09 -2.15
CA ARG A 48 -16.71 3.99 -3.01
C ARG A 48 -15.66 3.45 -4.01
N GLY A 49 -14.78 2.58 -3.54
CA GLY A 49 -14.13 1.59 -4.39
C GLY A 49 -12.62 1.77 -4.51
N ILE A 50 -11.89 0.90 -3.82
CA ILE A 50 -10.55 0.54 -4.25
C ILE A 50 -10.74 -0.30 -5.52
N HIS A 51 -10.42 0.26 -6.69
CA HIS A 51 -10.40 -0.53 -7.92
C HIS A 51 -9.25 -1.53 -7.81
N VAL A 52 -9.59 -2.81 -7.63
CA VAL A 52 -8.63 -3.91 -7.69
C VAL A 52 -8.26 -4.10 -9.15
N PHE A 53 -7.20 -3.43 -9.60
CA PHE A 53 -6.68 -3.64 -10.94
C PHE A 53 -5.93 -5.00 -11.00
N ASP A 54 -6.33 -5.80 -11.99
CA ASP A 54 -5.64 -6.98 -12.55
C ASP A 54 -5.24 -8.11 -11.60
N ARG A 55 -6.04 -8.36 -10.56
CA ARG A 55 -6.01 -9.66 -9.88
C ARG A 55 -7.26 -10.43 -10.25
N VAL A 56 -7.07 -11.55 -10.95
CA VAL A 56 -8.15 -12.51 -11.16
C VAL A 56 -8.50 -13.09 -9.78
N THR A 57 -9.58 -12.60 -9.19
CA THR A 57 -10.11 -13.17 -7.95
C THR A 57 -10.90 -14.43 -8.28
N LYS A 58 -11.11 -15.31 -7.29
CA LYS A 58 -11.97 -16.49 -7.47
C LYS A 58 -13.38 -16.07 -7.93
N ASP A 59 -13.85 -14.91 -7.48
CA ASP A 59 -15.16 -14.36 -7.85
C ASP A 59 -15.24 -13.98 -9.34
N ASP A 60 -14.14 -13.49 -9.92
CA ASP A 60 -14.06 -13.20 -11.36
C ASP A 60 -14.07 -14.49 -12.19
N VAL A 61 -13.39 -15.54 -11.72
CA VAL A 61 -13.43 -16.88 -12.35
C VAL A 61 -14.85 -17.46 -12.30
N LEU A 62 -15.56 -17.29 -11.18
CA LEU A 62 -16.93 -17.75 -11.02
C LEU A 62 -17.91 -16.94 -11.90
N ARG A 63 -17.69 -15.63 -12.07
CA ARG A 63 -18.48 -14.77 -12.97
C ARG A 63 -18.33 -15.18 -14.43
N ASN A 64 -17.10 -15.44 -14.87
CA ASN A 64 -16.74 -15.77 -16.25
C ASN A 64 -17.05 -17.23 -16.64
N ARG A 65 -17.50 -18.08 -15.71
CA ARG A 65 -17.95 -19.43 -16.07
C ARG A 65 -19.22 -19.39 -16.93
N PRO A 66 -19.32 -20.22 -17.98
CA PRO A 66 -20.55 -20.38 -18.74
C PRO A 66 -21.67 -20.86 -17.81
N SER A 67 -22.89 -20.35 -18.02
CA SER A 67 -24.05 -20.55 -17.13
C SER A 67 -24.40 -22.03 -16.88
N THR A 68 -24.06 -22.91 -17.81
CA THR A 68 -24.22 -24.37 -17.72
C THR A 68 -23.37 -25.03 -16.63
N LEU A 69 -22.26 -24.40 -16.21
CA LEU A 69 -21.35 -24.92 -15.19
C LEU A 69 -21.52 -24.22 -13.82
N LYS A 70 -22.40 -23.22 -13.71
CA LYS A 70 -22.65 -22.48 -12.44
C LYS A 70 -23.43 -23.30 -11.41
N SER A 71 -24.19 -24.31 -11.84
CA SER A 71 -24.93 -25.22 -10.95
C SER A 71 -24.08 -26.36 -10.39
N LEU A 72 -22.91 -26.64 -10.97
CA LEU A 72 -22.00 -27.73 -10.61
C LEU A 72 -20.92 -27.27 -9.62
N LYS A 73 -21.35 -26.92 -8.40
CA LYS A 73 -20.75 -27.28 -7.09
C LYS A 73 -21.07 -26.25 -6.01
N LYS A 74 -21.83 -26.72 -5.02
CA LYS A 74 -21.46 -26.56 -3.61
C LYS A 74 -21.73 -27.89 -2.92
N ASP A 75 -20.82 -28.85 -3.11
CA ASP A 75 -20.74 -29.94 -2.15
C ASP A 75 -20.28 -29.32 -0.83
N ARG A 76 -21.20 -29.31 0.13
CA ARG A 76 -20.94 -28.93 1.52
C ARG A 76 -20.21 -30.09 2.18
N PHE A 77 -18.92 -29.92 2.40
CA PHE A 77 -18.19 -30.48 3.54
C PHE A 77 -17.27 -29.39 4.08
#